data_AF-A0A955NYE3-F1
#
_entry.id   AF-A0A955NYE3-F1
#
_cell.length_a   1.000
_cell.length_b   1.000
_cell.length_c   1.000
_cell.angle_alpha   90.00
_cell.angle_beta   90.00
_cell.angle_gamma   90.00
#
_symmetry.space_group_name_H-M   'P 1'
#
loop_
_entity.id
_entity.type
_entity.pdbx_description
1 polymer ?
#
loop_
_entity_poly.entity_id
_entity_poly.type
_entity_poly.pdbx_seq_one_letter_code
_entity_poly.pdbx_strand_id
1 'polypeptide(L)'
;HNCTSLKTLPKKKKKKKKKRKRKLHTPPYPFTLHPPPPPILRAIPYGPPESCEEASRLMRFIQEESKKASADLAVERGPFANFEKSIWPGRGYPPLRNATTTTIAPTGTISIIAGCSSGIEPLFGICYWRNVMDNDRLVEVHPIFKARALEEGFYSEPLMKRVASGTPLEEIEEIPEEIAKIFVCTRDLSPEQHVRMQAAFQKHTDNAVSKTINFHHEAQLPDVADAYLLAYRLGCKGITIYRDGSRAFQVLNHGLEETAPAESKWASLPVYGGCDLSRLWSGEPEKEPVA
;
A
#
# COMPACT_ATOMS: atom_id res chain seq x y z
N HIS A 1 6.78 25.42 7.06
CA HIS A 1 5.45 26.06 7.09
C HIS A 1 4.36 25.06 6.66
N ASN A 2 3.33 24.80 7.48
CA ASN A 2 2.45 23.62 7.34
C ASN A 2 1.22 23.81 6.41
N CYS A 3 0.83 22.72 5.75
CA CYS A 3 -0.26 22.60 4.78
C CYS A 3 -1.65 23.03 5.29
N THR A 4 -1.89 23.00 6.61
CA THR A 4 -3.18 23.42 7.18
C THR A 4 -3.36 24.94 7.20
N SER A 5 -2.28 25.68 7.44
CA SER A 5 -2.22 27.14 7.52
C SER A 5 -2.21 27.80 6.15
N LEU A 6 -1.61 27.15 5.15
CA LEU A 6 -1.41 27.71 3.81
C LEU A 6 -2.56 27.46 2.81
N LYS A 7 -3.49 26.53 3.09
CA LYS A 7 -4.58 26.25 2.15
C LYS A 7 -5.63 27.37 2.12
N THR A 8 -5.68 28.11 1.02
CA THR A 8 -6.83 28.92 0.60
C THR A 8 -8.04 27.99 0.39
N LEU A 9 -9.10 28.19 1.18
CA LEU A 9 -10.32 27.38 1.11
C LEU A 9 -11.46 28.19 0.50
N PRO A 10 -12.16 27.67 -0.53
CA PRO A 10 -13.12 28.44 -1.31
C PRO A 10 -14.46 28.74 -0.60
N LYS A 11 -14.71 28.26 0.62
CA LYS A 11 -16.00 28.49 1.35
C LYS A 11 -15.81 28.76 2.86
N LYS A 12 -16.49 29.78 3.43
CA LYS A 12 -16.43 30.16 4.87
C LYS A 12 -16.74 29.00 5.83
N LYS A 13 -17.70 28.12 5.49
CA LYS A 13 -18.04 26.91 6.29
C LYS A 13 -16.86 25.90 6.36
N LYS A 14 -16.10 25.72 5.26
CA LYS A 14 -14.90 24.85 5.24
C LYS A 14 -13.77 25.43 6.10
N LYS A 15 -13.57 26.76 6.10
CA LYS A 15 -12.60 27.45 6.98
C LYS A 15 -12.93 27.25 8.46
N LYS A 16 -14.20 27.44 8.87
CA LYS A 16 -14.64 27.20 10.26
C LYS A 16 -14.47 25.73 10.69
N LYS A 17 -14.86 24.76 9.85
CA LYS A 17 -14.71 23.32 10.15
C LYS A 17 -13.24 22.90 10.29
N LYS A 18 -12.35 23.43 9.44
CA LYS A 18 -10.90 23.15 9.50
C LYS A 18 -10.23 23.79 10.71
N LYS A 19 -10.58 25.03 11.09
CA LYS A 19 -10.09 25.66 12.33
C LYS A 19 -10.52 24.88 13.58
N ARG A 20 -11.76 24.35 13.59
CA ARG A 20 -12.31 23.58 14.72
C ARG A 20 -11.74 22.16 14.84
N LYS A 21 -11.53 21.45 13.72
CA LYS A 21 -11.15 20.02 13.72
C LYS A 21 -9.70 19.72 13.31
N ARG A 22 -9.01 20.62 12.60
CA ARG A 22 -7.62 20.45 12.10
C ARG A 22 -7.24 19.00 11.72
N LYS A 23 -8.06 18.37 10.86
CA LYS A 23 -7.73 17.06 10.31
C LYS A 23 -6.50 17.17 9.43
N LEU A 24 -5.46 16.39 9.71
CA LEU A 24 -4.38 16.12 8.76
C LEU A 24 -4.66 14.77 8.07
N HIS A 25 -4.19 14.66 6.84
CA HIS A 25 -3.97 13.39 6.17
C HIS A 25 -2.45 13.26 6.11
N THR A 26 -1.89 12.38 6.92
CA THR A 26 -0.51 11.95 6.75
C THR A 26 -0.62 10.68 5.92
N PRO A 27 -0.39 10.73 4.59
CA PRO A 27 -0.14 9.52 3.84
C PRO A 27 1.12 8.86 4.43
N PRO A 28 1.26 7.52 4.38
CA PRO A 28 2.50 6.86 4.76
C PRO A 28 3.61 7.33 3.80
N TYR A 29 4.37 8.34 4.21
CA TYR A 29 5.56 8.83 3.50
C TYR A 29 6.66 9.04 4.53
N PRO A 30 7.92 8.80 4.13
CA PRO A 30 9.03 8.73 5.06
C PRO A 30 9.43 10.16 5.44
N PHE A 31 9.17 10.54 6.68
CA PHE A 31 9.85 11.65 7.32
C PHE A 31 10.72 11.06 8.43
N THR A 32 12.02 10.96 8.16
CA THR A 32 13.15 11.04 9.11
C THR A 32 13.15 10.16 10.37
N LEU A 33 12.51 9.00 10.34
CA LEU A 33 12.72 7.90 11.29
C LEU A 33 12.58 6.61 10.48
N HIS A 34 13.61 5.75 10.48
CA HIS A 34 13.66 4.52 9.67
C HIS A 34 12.41 3.67 9.95
N PRO A 35 11.40 3.64 9.05
CA PRO A 35 10.32 2.69 9.20
C PRO A 35 10.89 1.29 8.95
N PRO A 36 10.38 0.23 9.58
CA PRO A 36 10.82 -1.11 9.25
C PRO A 36 10.59 -1.35 7.75
N PRO A 37 11.50 -2.09 7.08
CA PRO A 37 11.39 -2.34 5.66
C PRO A 37 10.04 -2.99 5.32
N PRO A 38 9.45 -2.69 4.13
CA PRO A 38 8.23 -3.32 3.62
C PRO A 38 8.24 -4.86 3.81
N PRO A 39 7.07 -5.53 3.95
CA PRO A 39 7.00 -6.98 4.18
C PRO A 39 7.81 -7.85 3.19
N ILE A 40 7.81 -7.48 1.90
CA ILE A 40 8.64 -8.14 0.88
C ILE A 40 10.12 -8.02 1.21
N LEU A 41 10.55 -6.86 1.73
CA LEU A 41 11.91 -6.59 2.22
C LEU A 41 12.25 -7.31 3.54
N ARG A 42 11.29 -8.03 4.12
CA ARG A 42 11.46 -8.87 5.32
C ARG A 42 11.09 -10.33 5.06
N ALA A 43 10.91 -10.70 3.80
CA ALA A 43 10.46 -12.03 3.37
C ALA A 43 9.13 -12.50 4.00
N ILE A 44 8.23 -11.58 4.37
CA ILE A 44 6.92 -11.94 4.92
C ILE A 44 5.89 -11.94 3.77
N PRO A 45 5.25 -13.10 3.49
CA PRO A 45 4.23 -13.21 2.44
C PRO A 45 3.01 -12.34 2.78
N TYR A 46 2.38 -11.71 1.78
CA TYR A 46 1.15 -10.95 2.01
C TYR A 46 -0.03 -11.89 2.22
N GLY A 47 -0.87 -11.65 3.23
CA GLY A 47 -2.13 -12.36 3.43
C GLY A 47 -2.20 -13.24 4.68
N PRO A 48 -1.20 -14.09 4.99
CA PRO A 48 -1.17 -14.90 6.20
C PRO A 48 -1.27 -14.06 7.49
N PRO A 49 -1.71 -14.66 8.62
CA PRO A 49 -1.87 -13.96 9.90
C PRO A 49 -0.63 -13.17 10.35
N GLU A 50 0.57 -13.72 10.14
CA GLU A 50 1.84 -13.06 10.46
C GLU A 50 1.99 -11.69 9.77
N SER A 51 1.64 -11.61 8.49
CA SER A 51 1.69 -10.36 7.73
C SER A 51 0.68 -9.32 8.25
N CYS A 52 -0.48 -9.78 8.73
CA CYS A 52 -1.48 -8.92 9.36
C CYS A 52 -0.98 -8.40 10.72
N GLU A 53 -0.28 -9.22 11.49
CA GLU A 53 0.33 -8.79 12.76
C GLU A 53 1.42 -7.74 12.53
N GLU A 54 2.29 -7.95 11.53
CA GLU A 54 3.31 -6.99 11.15
C GLU A 54 2.69 -5.67 10.65
N ALA A 55 1.66 -5.75 9.81
CA ALA A 55 0.90 -4.57 9.37
C ALA A 55 0.29 -3.80 10.55
N SER A 56 -0.28 -4.52 11.53
CA SER A 56 -0.82 -3.91 12.75
C SER A 56 0.28 -3.25 13.59
N ARG A 57 1.47 -3.87 13.69
CA ARG A 57 2.63 -3.33 14.42
C ARG A 57 3.14 -2.06 13.77
N LEU A 58 3.35 -2.08 12.45
CA LEU A 58 3.76 -0.91 11.66
C LEU A 58 2.77 0.24 11.80
N MET A 59 1.48 -0.03 11.61
CA MET A 59 0.48 1.04 11.67
C MET A 59 0.31 1.59 13.09
N ARG A 60 0.51 0.76 14.12
CA ARG A 60 0.55 1.22 15.51
C ARG A 60 1.70 2.21 15.72
N PHE A 61 2.90 1.87 15.28
CA PHE A 61 4.06 2.75 15.37
C PHE A 61 3.77 4.11 14.70
N ILE A 62 3.28 4.09 13.46
CA ILE A 62 2.91 5.31 12.73
C ILE A 62 1.89 6.14 13.52
N GLN A 63 0.87 5.49 14.09
CA GLN A 63 -0.15 6.16 14.88
C GLN A 63 0.42 6.80 16.13
N GLU A 64 1.25 6.09 16.88
CA GLU A 64 1.85 6.57 18.13
C GLU A 64 2.76 7.77 17.87
N GLU A 65 3.68 7.68 16.90
CA GLU A 65 4.57 8.78 16.52
C GLU A 65 3.78 9.99 16.01
N SER A 66 2.72 9.74 15.23
CA SER A 66 1.83 10.78 14.75
C SER A 66 1.11 11.52 15.88
N LYS A 67 0.76 10.83 16.98
CA LYS A 67 0.16 11.45 18.16
C LYS A 67 1.17 12.21 19.00
N LYS A 68 2.39 11.67 19.19
CA LYS A 68 3.49 12.37 19.86
C LYS A 68 3.78 13.71 19.18
N ALA A 69 4.03 13.69 17.87
CA ALA A 69 4.26 14.91 17.10
C ALA A 69 3.07 15.90 17.17
N SER A 70 1.83 15.40 17.25
CA SER A 70 0.67 16.27 17.44
C SER A 70 0.59 16.88 18.83
N ALA A 71 1.07 16.20 19.88
CA ALA A 71 1.16 16.72 21.23
C ALA A 71 2.24 17.81 21.32
N ASP A 72 3.42 17.59 20.74
CA ASP A 72 4.50 18.58 20.71
C ASP A 72 4.04 19.88 20.04
N LEU A 73 3.35 19.76 18.89
CA LEU A 73 2.76 20.90 18.19
C LEU A 73 1.65 21.61 18.98
N ALA A 74 1.02 20.94 19.96
CA ALA A 74 0.04 21.56 20.83
C ALA A 74 0.69 22.36 21.96
N VAL A 75 1.86 21.94 22.46
CA VAL A 75 2.65 22.74 23.41
C VAL A 75 3.01 24.09 22.77
N GLU A 76 3.54 24.06 21.55
CA GLU A 76 3.95 25.29 20.85
C GLU A 76 2.79 26.19 20.42
N ARG A 77 1.66 25.59 19.99
CA ARG A 77 0.63 26.31 19.20
C ARG A 77 -0.79 26.18 19.75
N GLY A 78 -0.93 25.59 20.93
CA GLY A 78 -2.19 25.22 21.58
C GLY A 78 -2.86 24.00 20.94
N PRO A 79 -3.73 23.28 21.67
CA PRO A 79 -4.48 22.15 21.13
C PRO A 79 -5.48 22.55 20.04
N PHE A 80 -6.09 21.57 19.37
CA PHE A 80 -7.26 21.87 18.52
C PHE A 80 -8.44 22.31 19.38
N ALA A 81 -9.25 23.24 18.86
CA ALA A 81 -10.25 23.99 19.65
C ALA A 81 -11.30 23.13 20.39
N ASN A 82 -11.57 21.91 19.92
CA ASN A 82 -12.55 21.01 20.52
C ASN A 82 -11.90 19.85 21.28
N PHE A 83 -10.64 19.97 21.70
CA PHE A 83 -9.92 18.88 22.37
C PHE A 83 -10.65 18.38 23.62
N GLU A 84 -11.06 19.28 24.51
CA GLU A 84 -11.81 18.95 25.73
C GLU A 84 -13.14 18.25 25.49
N LYS A 85 -13.73 18.42 24.30
CA LYS A 85 -15.02 17.81 23.91
C LYS A 85 -14.84 16.55 23.06
N SER A 86 -13.61 16.08 22.91
CA SER A 86 -13.27 14.94 22.05
C SER A 86 -13.11 13.66 22.86
N ILE A 87 -12.84 12.56 22.17
CA ILE A 87 -12.55 11.26 22.80
C ILE A 87 -11.17 11.21 23.44
N TRP A 88 -10.27 12.15 23.13
CA TRP A 88 -8.85 12.06 23.49
C TRP A 88 -8.59 12.26 25.00
N PRO A 89 -9.22 13.23 25.69
CA PRO A 89 -9.09 13.35 27.15
C PRO A 89 -9.52 12.07 27.88
N GLY A 90 -10.67 11.50 27.51
CA GLY A 90 -11.17 10.25 28.10
C GLY A 90 -10.33 9.02 27.79
N ARG A 91 -9.39 9.12 26.84
CA ARG A 91 -8.39 8.09 26.51
C ARG A 91 -7.02 8.36 27.14
N GLY A 92 -6.90 9.37 28.00
CA GLY A 92 -5.66 9.72 28.68
C GLY A 92 -4.60 10.40 27.81
N TYR A 93 -4.97 10.92 26.63
CA TYR A 93 -4.03 11.65 25.79
C TYR A 93 -3.77 13.07 26.31
N PRO A 94 -2.53 13.59 26.20
CA PRO A 94 -2.26 15.00 26.42
C PRO A 94 -2.97 15.87 25.35
N PRO A 95 -3.02 17.21 25.53
CA PRO A 95 -3.53 18.13 24.53
C PRO A 95 -2.90 17.87 23.15
N LEU A 96 -3.75 17.60 22.14
CA LEU A 96 -3.30 17.32 20.77
C LEU A 96 -3.56 18.51 19.84
N ARG A 97 -2.68 18.74 18.87
CA ARG A 97 -2.84 19.82 17.88
C ARG A 97 -3.87 19.49 16.80
N ASN A 98 -4.07 18.20 16.54
CA ASN A 98 -4.88 17.68 15.45
C ASN A 98 -5.91 16.69 16.00
N ALA A 99 -7.17 16.81 15.58
CA ALA A 99 -8.21 15.88 16.04
C ALA A 99 -8.05 14.48 15.46
N THR A 100 -7.48 14.38 14.26
CA THR A 100 -7.08 13.13 13.60
C THR A 100 -5.80 13.36 12.82
N THR A 101 -4.94 12.36 12.76
CA THR A 101 -3.64 12.45 12.12
C THR A 101 -3.39 11.35 11.09
N THR A 102 -4.05 10.19 11.19
CA THR A 102 -3.83 9.07 10.27
C THR A 102 -5.03 8.77 9.37
N THR A 103 -4.70 8.31 8.16
CA THR A 103 -5.62 7.85 7.12
C THR A 103 -4.79 7.19 6.02
N ILE A 104 -5.30 6.13 5.42
CA ILE A 104 -4.64 5.50 4.27
C ILE A 104 -5.47 5.85 3.04
N ALA A 105 -4.94 6.73 2.20
CA ALA A 105 -5.58 7.19 0.98
C ALA A 105 -4.98 6.48 -0.24
N PRO A 106 -5.67 6.44 -1.39
CA PRO A 106 -5.08 5.97 -2.64
C PRO A 106 -3.79 6.73 -2.97
N THR A 107 -2.74 6.02 -3.38
CA THR A 107 -1.44 6.63 -3.69
C THR A 107 -1.06 6.48 -5.17
N GLY A 108 -1.99 6.16 -6.07
CA GLY A 108 -1.72 5.81 -7.49
C GLY A 108 -0.58 6.58 -8.18
N THR A 109 -0.72 7.88 -8.41
CA THR A 109 0.32 8.67 -9.10
C THR A 109 1.62 8.78 -8.30
N ILE A 110 1.52 8.93 -6.98
CA ILE A 110 2.66 9.20 -6.11
C ILE A 110 3.46 7.92 -5.78
N SER A 111 2.85 6.74 -5.88
CA SER A 111 3.55 5.45 -5.77
C SER A 111 4.33 5.11 -7.03
N ILE A 112 3.84 5.51 -8.21
CA ILE A 112 4.59 5.40 -9.47
C ILE A 112 5.87 6.23 -9.41
N ILE A 113 5.76 7.50 -9.00
CA ILE A 113 6.94 8.39 -8.87
C ILE A 113 7.94 7.84 -7.86
N ALA A 114 7.45 7.26 -6.76
CA ALA A 114 8.29 6.72 -5.70
C ALA A 114 8.85 5.32 -6.00
N GLY A 115 8.43 4.66 -7.09
CA GLY A 115 8.75 3.27 -7.34
C GLY A 115 8.31 2.37 -6.17
N CYS A 116 7.04 2.39 -5.81
CA CYS A 116 6.54 1.50 -4.76
C CYS A 116 5.10 1.04 -5.04
N SER A 117 4.63 0.06 -4.26
CA SER A 117 3.24 -0.38 -4.32
C SER A 117 2.28 0.72 -3.89
N SER A 118 1.03 0.66 -4.37
CA SER A 118 0.03 1.67 -4.03
C SER A 118 -0.56 1.42 -2.65
N GLY A 119 -0.28 2.30 -1.69
CA GLY A 119 -0.87 2.30 -0.36
C GLY A 119 -0.52 1.03 0.41
N ILE A 120 -1.53 0.20 0.69
CA ILE A 120 -1.38 -1.11 1.33
C ILE A 120 -1.81 -2.25 0.40
N GLU A 121 -1.86 -2.01 -0.90
CA GLU A 121 -2.22 -3.04 -1.86
C GLU A 121 -1.10 -4.09 -2.01
N PRO A 122 -1.45 -5.37 -2.22
CA PRO A 122 -0.49 -6.38 -2.65
C PRO A 122 0.03 -6.04 -4.06
N LEU A 123 1.04 -6.80 -4.52
CA LEU A 123 1.49 -6.68 -5.91
C LEU A 123 0.32 -7.00 -6.85
N PHE A 124 0.15 -6.22 -7.90
CA PHE A 124 -0.85 -6.54 -8.92
C PHE A 124 -0.36 -7.69 -9.80
N GLY A 125 0.89 -7.61 -10.23
CA GLY A 125 1.62 -8.66 -10.94
C GLY A 125 3.12 -8.44 -10.81
N ILE A 126 3.87 -9.52 -11.04
CA ILE A 126 5.34 -9.52 -10.96
C ILE A 126 5.96 -9.19 -12.31
N CYS A 127 5.38 -9.72 -13.39
CA CYS A 127 5.77 -9.44 -14.76
C CYS A 127 4.56 -8.91 -15.53
N TYR A 128 4.77 -7.89 -16.36
CA TYR A 128 3.73 -7.36 -17.25
C TYR A 128 4.30 -7.01 -18.60
N TRP A 129 3.44 -7.08 -19.61
CA TRP A 129 3.78 -6.69 -20.98
C TRP A 129 3.70 -5.18 -21.13
N ARG A 130 4.77 -4.61 -21.67
CA ARG A 130 4.83 -3.21 -22.06
C ARG A 130 4.93 -3.11 -23.57
N ASN A 131 3.97 -2.41 -24.17
CA ASN A 131 4.07 -2.04 -25.58
C ASN A 131 5.19 -1.01 -25.75
N VAL A 132 6.10 -1.31 -26.64
CA VAL A 132 7.18 -0.42 -27.08
C VAL A 132 6.85 0.06 -28.49
N MET A 133 7.62 1.01 -29.01
CA MET A 133 7.50 1.44 -30.41
C MET A 133 7.60 0.23 -31.36
N ASP A 134 7.00 0.35 -32.54
CA ASP A 134 7.05 -0.67 -33.60
C ASP A 134 6.34 -2.00 -33.29
N ASN A 135 5.25 -1.96 -32.50
CA ASN A 135 4.45 -3.14 -32.12
C ASN A 135 5.21 -4.22 -31.32
N ASP A 136 6.43 -3.91 -30.86
CA ASP A 136 7.21 -4.82 -30.04
C ASP A 136 6.72 -4.82 -28.57
N ARG A 137 6.82 -5.97 -27.92
CA ARG A 137 6.38 -6.16 -26.53
C ARG A 137 7.55 -6.62 -25.68
N LEU A 138 7.91 -5.81 -24.70
CA LEU A 138 8.90 -6.17 -23.71
C LEU A 138 8.23 -6.61 -22.41
N VAL A 139 8.79 -7.64 -21.77
CA VAL A 139 8.40 -8.01 -20.42
C VAL A 139 9.11 -7.08 -19.44
N GLU A 140 8.33 -6.35 -18.67
CA GLU A 140 8.81 -5.59 -17.53
C GLU A 140 8.64 -6.46 -16.28
N VAL A 141 9.71 -6.60 -15.49
CA VAL A 141 9.79 -7.48 -14.33
C VAL A 141 9.97 -6.64 -13.07
N HIS A 142 9.26 -6.99 -12.01
CA HIS A 142 9.39 -6.35 -10.70
C HIS A 142 10.87 -6.36 -10.25
N PRO A 143 11.48 -5.20 -9.93
CA PRO A 143 12.92 -5.10 -9.72
C PRO A 143 13.49 -6.05 -8.66
N ILE A 144 12.79 -6.19 -7.53
CA ILE A 144 13.21 -7.08 -6.44
C ILE A 144 13.15 -8.55 -6.88
N PHE A 145 12.13 -8.92 -7.65
CA PHE A 145 11.99 -10.28 -8.17
C PHE A 145 13.08 -10.58 -9.18
N LYS A 146 13.35 -9.64 -10.10
CA LYS A 146 14.44 -9.75 -11.09
C LYS A 146 15.81 -9.90 -10.43
N ALA A 147 16.11 -9.06 -9.44
CA ALA A 147 17.37 -9.14 -8.71
C ALA A 147 17.54 -10.52 -8.06
N ARG A 148 16.48 -11.02 -7.41
CA ARG A 148 16.51 -12.33 -6.76
C ARG A 148 16.64 -13.49 -7.76
N ALA A 149 15.93 -13.41 -8.89
CA ALA A 149 16.01 -14.39 -9.95
C ALA A 149 17.40 -14.48 -10.59
N LEU A 150 18.09 -13.34 -10.72
CA LEU A 150 19.47 -13.29 -11.20
C LEU A 150 20.45 -13.85 -10.17
N GLU A 151 20.27 -13.50 -8.89
CA GLU A 151 21.11 -13.97 -7.78
C GLU A 151 21.01 -15.49 -7.59
N GLU A 152 19.80 -16.05 -7.61
CA GLU A 152 19.56 -17.49 -7.44
C GLU A 152 19.68 -18.30 -8.75
N GLY A 153 19.96 -17.63 -9.87
CA GLY A 153 20.27 -18.29 -11.14
C GLY A 153 19.09 -18.88 -11.91
N PHE A 154 17.85 -18.55 -11.55
CA PHE A 154 16.64 -19.02 -12.27
C PHE A 154 16.11 -18.03 -13.30
N TYR A 155 16.67 -16.83 -13.43
CA TYR A 155 16.21 -15.84 -14.40
C TYR A 155 16.41 -16.29 -15.86
N SER A 156 15.33 -16.27 -16.65
CA SER A 156 15.40 -16.36 -18.11
C SER A 156 14.27 -15.56 -18.77
N GLU A 157 14.49 -15.04 -19.98
CA GLU A 157 13.41 -14.34 -20.71
C GLU A 157 12.16 -15.20 -20.94
N PRO A 158 12.26 -16.48 -21.35
CA PRO A 158 11.08 -17.35 -21.47
C PRO A 158 10.31 -17.51 -20.17
N LEU A 159 11.02 -17.64 -19.04
CA LEU A 159 10.41 -17.70 -17.72
C LEU A 159 9.65 -16.41 -17.39
N MET A 160 10.26 -15.24 -17.61
CA MET A 160 9.60 -13.96 -17.35
C MET A 160 8.35 -13.78 -18.23
N LYS A 161 8.38 -14.25 -19.48
CA LYS A 161 7.22 -14.27 -20.38
C LYS A 161 6.10 -15.17 -19.86
N ARG A 162 6.43 -16.35 -19.32
CA ARG A 162 5.47 -17.30 -18.70
C ARG A 162 4.84 -16.73 -17.42
N VAL A 163 5.61 -15.98 -16.63
CA VAL A 163 5.06 -15.24 -15.47
C VAL A 163 4.15 -14.09 -15.96
N ALA A 164 4.55 -13.36 -17.00
CA ALA A 164 3.77 -12.25 -17.56
C ALA A 164 2.45 -12.69 -18.20
N SER A 165 2.35 -13.92 -18.69
CA SER A 165 1.10 -14.51 -19.19
C SER A 165 0.13 -14.88 -18.07
N GLY A 166 0.52 -14.74 -16.81
CA GLY A 166 -0.34 -14.97 -15.65
C GLY A 166 -0.31 -16.39 -15.12
N THR A 167 0.72 -17.17 -15.42
CA THR A 167 0.95 -18.46 -14.75
C THR A 167 1.26 -18.19 -13.27
N PRO A 168 0.54 -18.80 -12.31
CA PRO A 168 0.86 -18.68 -10.89
C PRO A 168 2.30 -19.12 -10.61
N LEU A 169 3.02 -18.41 -9.74
CA LEU A 169 4.43 -18.72 -9.48
C LEU A 169 4.62 -20.13 -8.90
N GLU A 170 3.67 -20.56 -8.08
CA GLU A 170 3.66 -21.87 -7.43
C GLU A 170 3.57 -23.04 -8.43
N GLU A 171 3.10 -22.77 -9.66
CA GLU A 171 2.97 -23.76 -10.74
C GLU A 171 4.19 -23.81 -11.66
N ILE A 172 5.24 -23.05 -11.36
CA ILE A 172 6.44 -22.93 -12.19
C ILE A 172 7.61 -23.60 -11.47
N GLU A 173 7.98 -24.82 -11.89
CA GLU A 173 9.05 -25.62 -11.29
C GLU A 173 10.40 -24.90 -11.23
N GLU A 174 10.67 -24.01 -12.18
CA GLU A 174 11.91 -23.23 -12.24
C GLU A 174 12.02 -22.18 -11.12
N ILE A 175 10.92 -21.84 -10.43
CA ILE A 175 10.88 -20.85 -9.37
C ILE A 175 10.88 -21.56 -8.01
N PRO A 176 11.86 -21.28 -7.13
CA PRO A 176 11.88 -21.87 -5.79
C PRO A 176 10.61 -21.55 -5.00
N GLU A 177 10.09 -22.55 -4.28
CA GLU A 177 8.84 -22.44 -3.51
C GLU A 177 8.86 -21.26 -2.51
N GLU A 178 9.99 -21.04 -1.85
CA GLU A 178 10.16 -19.94 -0.90
C GLU A 178 10.08 -18.56 -1.56
N ILE A 179 10.51 -18.44 -2.82
CA ILE A 179 10.34 -17.21 -3.61
C ILE A 179 8.88 -17.05 -4.03
N ALA A 180 8.25 -18.12 -4.52
CA ALA A 180 6.84 -18.08 -4.92
C ALA A 180 5.94 -17.62 -3.76
N LYS A 181 6.19 -18.11 -2.53
CA LYS A 181 5.48 -17.70 -1.32
C LYS A 181 5.62 -16.23 -1.00
N ILE A 182 6.80 -15.62 -1.23
CA ILE A 182 7.04 -14.21 -0.88
C ILE A 182 6.33 -13.27 -1.86
N PHE A 183 6.38 -13.58 -3.15
CA PHE A 183 5.87 -12.70 -4.21
C PHE A 183 4.39 -12.96 -4.50
N VAL A 184 3.55 -12.79 -3.49
CA VAL A 184 2.09 -12.94 -3.60
C VAL A 184 1.49 -11.79 -4.41
N CYS A 185 0.75 -12.13 -5.47
CA CYS A 185 -0.03 -11.18 -6.24
C CYS A 185 -1.46 -11.10 -5.73
N THR A 186 -2.16 -10.06 -6.17
CA THR A 186 -3.55 -9.77 -5.82
C THR A 186 -4.48 -10.96 -6.09
N ARG A 187 -4.24 -11.68 -7.20
CA ARG A 187 -5.08 -12.80 -7.62
C ARG A 187 -4.89 -14.06 -6.78
N ASP A 188 -3.80 -14.16 -6.03
CA ASP A 188 -3.46 -15.33 -5.23
C ASP A 188 -4.10 -15.23 -3.82
N LEU A 189 -4.78 -14.12 -3.54
CA LEU A 189 -5.36 -13.80 -2.25
C LEU A 189 -6.87 -13.99 -2.24
N SER A 190 -7.36 -14.69 -1.22
CA SER A 190 -8.78 -14.74 -0.93
C SER A 190 -9.33 -13.38 -0.49
N PRO A 191 -10.64 -13.11 -0.71
CA PRO A 191 -11.29 -11.90 -0.19
C PRO A 191 -11.14 -11.74 1.34
N GLU A 192 -11.13 -12.85 2.08
CA GLU A 192 -10.91 -12.85 3.53
C GLU A 192 -9.52 -12.31 3.89
N GLN A 193 -8.46 -12.77 3.22
CA GLN A 193 -7.09 -12.28 3.45
C GLN A 193 -6.99 -10.78 3.16
N HIS A 194 -7.61 -10.31 2.07
CA HIS A 194 -7.71 -8.88 1.78
C HIS A 194 -8.36 -8.08 2.92
N VAL A 195 -9.50 -8.56 3.44
CA VAL A 195 -10.25 -7.89 4.51
C VAL A 195 -9.47 -7.89 5.82
N ARG A 196 -8.83 -9.01 6.19
CA ARG A 196 -8.04 -9.13 7.42
C ARG A 196 -6.84 -8.19 7.40
N MET A 197 -6.14 -8.10 6.28
CA MET A 197 -5.05 -7.14 6.12
C MET A 197 -5.55 -5.70 6.25
N GLN A 198 -6.69 -5.36 5.63
CA GLN A 198 -7.27 -4.03 5.81
C GLN A 198 -7.60 -3.74 7.28
N ALA A 199 -8.18 -4.71 7.98
CA ALA A 199 -8.54 -4.59 9.39
C ALA A 199 -7.33 -4.33 10.29
N ALA A 200 -6.20 -5.00 10.02
CA ALA A 200 -4.95 -4.80 10.74
C ALA A 200 -4.48 -3.33 10.71
N PHE A 201 -4.48 -2.71 9.53
CA PHE A 201 -4.19 -1.27 9.39
C PHE A 201 -5.29 -0.40 10.00
N GLN A 202 -6.56 -0.78 9.85
CA GLN A 202 -7.69 0.03 10.30
C GLN A 202 -7.73 0.19 11.83
N LYS A 203 -7.28 -0.82 12.59
CA LYS A 203 -7.17 -0.82 14.06
C LYS A 203 -6.38 0.38 14.60
N HIS A 204 -5.37 0.81 13.85
CA HIS A 204 -4.46 1.90 14.22
C HIS A 204 -4.63 3.14 13.33
N THR A 205 -5.77 3.28 12.63
CA THR A 205 -6.06 4.44 11.76
C THR A 205 -7.23 5.27 12.28
N ASP A 206 -7.07 6.59 12.41
CA ASP A 206 -8.11 7.50 12.90
C ASP A 206 -9.29 7.63 11.93
N ASN A 207 -9.01 7.80 10.63
CA ASN A 207 -10.03 7.83 9.58
C ASN A 207 -10.13 6.46 8.91
N ALA A 208 -10.46 6.39 7.63
CA ALA A 208 -10.64 5.15 6.89
C ALA A 208 -9.34 4.70 6.19
N VAL A 209 -9.34 3.43 5.80
CA VAL A 209 -8.31 2.81 4.96
C VAL A 209 -8.90 2.59 3.57
N SER A 210 -8.21 3.10 2.55
CA SER A 210 -8.53 2.85 1.15
C SER A 210 -7.71 1.66 0.67
N LYS A 211 -8.35 0.49 0.65
CA LYS A 211 -7.82 -0.75 0.10
C LYS A 211 -8.91 -1.46 -0.69
N THR A 212 -8.51 -2.12 -1.77
CA THR A 212 -9.36 -2.91 -2.64
C THR A 212 -9.37 -4.37 -2.17
N ILE A 213 -10.58 -4.90 -2.01
CA ILE A 213 -10.86 -6.32 -1.81
C ILE A 213 -11.15 -6.87 -3.21
N ASN A 214 -10.20 -7.61 -3.76
CA ASN A 214 -10.31 -8.16 -5.10
C ASN A 214 -11.01 -9.53 -5.03
N PHE A 215 -11.85 -9.79 -6.02
CA PHE A 215 -12.59 -11.04 -6.19
C PHE A 215 -12.36 -11.56 -7.60
N HIS A 216 -12.30 -12.88 -7.73
CA HIS A 216 -12.34 -13.55 -9.03
C HIS A 216 -13.65 -13.27 -9.76
N HIS A 217 -13.62 -13.46 -11.08
CA HIS A 217 -14.77 -13.22 -11.95
C HIS A 217 -15.99 -14.06 -11.54
N GLU A 218 -15.75 -15.28 -11.05
CA GLU A 218 -16.75 -16.26 -10.64
C GLU A 218 -17.40 -15.95 -9.28
N ALA A 219 -16.94 -14.91 -8.57
CA ALA A 219 -17.47 -14.57 -7.25
C ALA A 219 -18.96 -14.21 -7.30
N GLN A 220 -19.70 -14.82 -6.38
CA GLN A 220 -21.14 -14.71 -6.24
C GLN A 220 -21.54 -13.67 -5.19
N LEU A 221 -22.83 -13.34 -5.17
CA LEU A 221 -23.38 -12.37 -4.22
C LEU A 221 -23.13 -12.74 -2.75
N PRO A 222 -23.24 -14.01 -2.31
CA PRO A 222 -22.90 -14.41 -0.95
C PRO A 222 -21.43 -14.11 -0.57
N ASP A 223 -20.47 -14.36 -1.48
CA ASP A 223 -19.05 -14.11 -1.22
C ASP A 223 -18.79 -12.61 -0.92
N VAL A 224 -19.45 -11.74 -1.68
CA VAL A 224 -19.40 -10.28 -1.50
C VAL A 224 -20.03 -9.89 -0.16
N ALA A 225 -21.18 -10.48 0.18
CA ALA A 225 -21.87 -10.23 1.45
C ALA A 225 -21.01 -10.66 2.65
N ASP A 226 -20.35 -11.81 2.56
CA ASP A 226 -19.47 -12.33 3.60
C ASP A 226 -18.27 -11.42 3.85
N ALA A 227 -17.67 -10.85 2.79
CA ALA A 227 -16.60 -9.88 2.94
C ALA A 227 -17.06 -8.59 3.66
N TYR A 228 -18.26 -8.07 3.35
CA TYR A 228 -18.84 -6.92 4.07
C TYR A 228 -19.10 -7.25 5.54
N LEU A 229 -19.68 -8.41 5.83
CA LEU A 229 -19.97 -8.86 7.19
C LEU A 229 -18.69 -9.09 7.99
N LEU A 230 -17.67 -9.70 7.39
CA LEU A 230 -16.35 -9.87 8.00
C LEU A 230 -15.71 -8.51 8.30
N ALA A 231 -15.72 -7.59 7.34
CA ALA A 231 -15.18 -6.25 7.53
C ALA A 231 -15.89 -5.52 8.67
N TYR A 232 -17.22 -5.61 8.74
CA TYR A 232 -18.00 -5.07 9.85
C TYR A 232 -17.59 -5.68 11.20
N ARG A 233 -17.53 -7.02 11.30
CA ARG A 233 -17.12 -7.74 12.52
C ARG A 233 -15.72 -7.34 12.98
N LEU A 234 -14.80 -7.10 12.06
CA LEU A 234 -13.42 -6.69 12.34
C LEU A 234 -13.26 -5.19 12.60
N GLY A 235 -14.35 -4.40 12.56
CA GLY A 235 -14.32 -2.96 12.85
C GLY A 235 -13.82 -2.10 11.69
N CYS A 236 -13.87 -2.59 10.46
CA CYS A 236 -13.57 -1.80 9.28
C CYS A 236 -14.58 -0.66 9.10
N LYS A 237 -14.10 0.55 8.81
CA LYS A 237 -14.97 1.73 8.62
C LYS A 237 -15.63 1.79 7.23
N GLY A 238 -15.18 0.94 6.32
CA GLY A 238 -15.65 0.77 4.96
C GLY A 238 -14.71 -0.16 4.21
N ILE A 239 -15.15 -0.72 3.09
CA ILE A 239 -14.33 -1.52 2.16
C ILE A 239 -14.67 -1.12 0.73
N THR A 240 -13.72 -1.31 -0.17
CA THR A 240 -13.92 -1.16 -1.62
C THR A 240 -13.78 -2.53 -2.25
N ILE A 241 -14.79 -2.95 -3.02
CA ILE A 241 -14.78 -4.24 -3.70
C ILE A 241 -14.52 -4.03 -5.18
N TYR A 242 -13.67 -4.89 -5.73
CA TYR A 242 -13.50 -5.05 -7.17
C TYR A 242 -13.66 -6.53 -7.50
N ARG A 243 -14.63 -6.84 -8.37
CA ARG A 243 -14.75 -8.18 -8.96
C ARG A 243 -14.16 -8.15 -10.36
N ASP A 244 -13.32 -9.12 -10.69
CA ASP A 244 -12.75 -9.19 -12.02
C ASP A 244 -13.86 -9.29 -13.10
N GLY A 245 -13.61 -8.68 -14.26
CA GLY A 245 -14.59 -8.54 -15.35
C GLY A 245 -15.76 -7.58 -15.08
N SER A 246 -15.85 -6.93 -13.90
CA SER A 246 -16.96 -6.02 -13.59
C SER A 246 -16.91 -4.66 -14.31
N ARG A 247 -15.80 -4.33 -14.97
CA ARG A 247 -15.62 -3.10 -15.76
C ARG A 247 -15.14 -3.43 -17.17
N ALA A 248 -15.75 -2.79 -18.17
CA ALA A 248 -15.44 -2.99 -19.58
C ALA A 248 -14.03 -2.53 -20.00
N PHE A 249 -13.43 -1.61 -19.25
CA PHE A 249 -12.07 -1.11 -19.49
C PHE A 249 -11.24 -1.29 -18.23
N GLN A 250 -10.21 -2.13 -18.32
CA GLN A 250 -9.23 -2.34 -17.26
C GLN A 250 -7.92 -1.63 -17.62
N VAL A 251 -7.35 -0.88 -16.68
CA VAL A 251 -6.04 -0.21 -16.88
C VAL A 251 -4.89 -1.19 -16.68
N LEU A 252 -5.14 -2.30 -15.98
CA LEU A 252 -4.18 -3.36 -15.70
C LEU A 252 -4.88 -4.70 -16.01
N ASN A 253 -4.74 -5.19 -17.24
CA ASN A 253 -5.17 -6.54 -17.64
C ASN A 253 -3.97 -7.49 -17.52
N HIS A 254 -4.17 -8.66 -16.95
CA HIS A 254 -3.25 -9.80 -17.14
C HIS A 254 -3.94 -10.83 -18.05
N GLY A 255 -3.24 -11.31 -19.07
CA GLY A 255 -3.50 -12.63 -19.64
C GLY A 255 -4.45 -12.77 -20.84
N LEU A 256 -5.01 -11.70 -21.42
CA LEU A 256 -5.71 -11.83 -22.70
C LEU A 256 -5.00 -11.02 -23.79
N GLU A 257 -4.55 -11.75 -24.81
CA GLU A 257 -4.31 -11.21 -26.14
C GLU A 257 -5.64 -10.67 -26.65
N GLU A 258 -5.91 -9.38 -26.48
CA GLU A 258 -6.94 -8.72 -27.26
C GLU A 258 -6.38 -7.51 -28.01
N THR A 259 -6.84 -7.47 -29.26
CA THR A 259 -6.50 -6.56 -30.33
C THR A 259 -6.49 -5.10 -29.89
N ALA A 260 -5.44 -4.39 -30.27
CA ALA A 260 -5.22 -2.99 -29.96
C ALA A 260 -6.43 -2.09 -30.30
N PRO A 261 -6.69 -1.08 -29.46
CA PRO A 261 -6.86 0.24 -30.05
C PRO A 261 -6.13 1.39 -29.32
N ALA A 262 -5.64 2.27 -30.19
CA ALA A 262 -5.32 3.70 -30.08
C ALA A 262 -4.47 4.21 -28.89
N GLU A 263 -3.30 4.74 -29.28
CA GLU A 263 -2.33 5.53 -28.53
C GLU A 263 -2.85 6.27 -27.28
N SER A 264 -2.31 5.88 -26.13
CA SER A 264 -2.33 6.68 -24.91
C SER A 264 -0.93 7.22 -24.65
N LYS A 265 -0.71 8.50 -24.97
CA LYS A 265 0.51 9.27 -24.67
C LYS A 265 0.71 9.42 -23.15
N TRP A 266 1.48 8.54 -22.52
CA TRP A 266 2.21 8.87 -21.28
C TRP A 266 3.42 7.93 -21.09
N ALA A 267 4.39 8.00 -22.01
CA ALA A 267 5.69 7.38 -21.76
C ALA A 267 6.61 8.38 -21.06
N SER A 268 6.93 8.14 -19.77
CA SER A 268 8.30 8.17 -19.19
C SER A 268 8.36 8.38 -17.66
N LEU A 269 9.33 7.69 -17.03
CA LEU A 269 10.06 7.93 -15.74
C LEU A 269 9.65 7.14 -14.47
N PRO A 270 10.56 6.91 -13.47
CA PRO A 270 12.05 6.92 -13.48
C PRO A 270 12.75 5.72 -12.75
N VAL A 271 14.09 5.73 -12.86
CA VAL A 271 15.11 4.90 -12.18
C VAL A 271 14.99 4.94 -10.64
N TYR A 272 15.16 3.77 -10.00
CA TYR A 272 15.17 3.62 -8.55
C TYR A 272 16.35 4.35 -7.90
N GLY A 273 16.05 5.12 -6.85
CA GLY A 273 17.03 5.86 -6.07
C GLY A 273 17.93 4.95 -5.24
N GLY A 274 19.16 4.76 -5.72
CA GLY A 274 20.42 4.83 -4.95
C GLY A 274 20.61 4.00 -3.68
N CYS A 275 19.73 3.05 -3.36
CA CYS A 275 19.87 2.21 -2.17
C CYS A 275 20.53 0.88 -2.53
N ASP A 276 21.62 0.53 -1.84
CA ASP A 276 22.30 -0.74 -1.99
C ASP A 276 21.44 -1.87 -1.39
N LEU A 277 20.73 -2.59 -2.27
CA LEU A 277 19.79 -3.64 -1.88
C LEU A 277 20.48 -4.93 -1.40
N SER A 278 21.81 -5.05 -1.54
CA SER A 278 22.56 -6.26 -1.19
C SER A 278 22.68 -6.51 0.32
N ARG A 279 22.42 -5.49 1.15
CA ARG A 279 22.61 -5.54 2.62
C ARG A 279 21.32 -5.67 3.43
N LEU A 280 20.15 -5.67 2.78
CA LEU A 280 18.85 -5.69 3.45
C LEU A 280 18.48 -7.04 4.10
N TRP A 281 19.21 -8.13 3.78
CA TRP A 281 18.90 -9.50 4.23
C TRP A 281 19.93 -10.14 5.14
N SER A 282 21.04 -9.46 5.47
CA SER A 282 22.09 -10.04 6.31
C SER A 282 21.73 -10.11 7.81
N GLY A 283 20.62 -9.49 8.23
CA GLY A 283 20.23 -9.43 9.65
C GLY A 283 21.21 -8.63 10.53
N GLU A 284 22.18 -7.94 9.94
CA GLU A 284 23.13 -7.13 10.71
C GLU A 284 22.50 -5.78 11.10
N PRO A 285 22.64 -5.33 12.37
CA PRO A 285 22.18 -4.02 12.79
C PRO A 285 22.95 -2.91 12.05
N GLU A 286 22.24 -1.85 11.65
CA GLU A 286 22.84 -0.63 11.09
C GLU A 286 23.94 -0.12 12.04
N LYS A 287 25.20 -0.11 11.60
CA LYS A 287 26.24 0.69 12.26
C LYS A 287 25.98 2.14 11.92
N GLU A 288 25.91 2.99 12.93
CA GLU A 288 25.81 4.45 12.76
C GLU A 288 26.90 4.93 11.79
N PRO A 289 26.56 5.83 10.84
CA PRO A 289 27.56 6.45 10.00
C PRO A 289 28.54 7.24 10.89
N VAL A 290 29.82 6.91 10.78
CA VAL A 290 30.90 7.69 11.36
C VAL A 290 30.84 9.10 10.76
N ALA A 291 30.96 10.09 11.64
CA ALA A 291 30.75 11.53 11.44
C ALA A 291 31.34 12.14 10.17
#